data_AF-A0A952DW40-F1
#
_entry.id   AF-A0A952DW40-F1
#
_cell.length_a   1.000
_cell.length_b   1.000
_cell.length_c   1.000
_cell.angle_alpha   90.00
_cell.angle_beta   90.00
_cell.angle_gamma   90.00
#
_symmetry.space_group_name_H-M   'P 1'
#
loop_
_entity.id
_entity.type
_entity.pdbx_description
1 polymer ?
#
loop_
_entity_poly.entity_id
_entity_poly.type
_entity_poly.pdbx_seq_one_letter_code
_entity_poly.pdbx_strand_id
1 'polypeptide(L)' 'MLKKYNISASMSRKSSPWENGSQESFYGKFKFELGDLNRFKSMAEVIEAIHLHIYYYNNFRIHTTLKMAPAKFAKLHS' A
#
# COMPACT_ATOMS: atom_id res chain seq x y z
N MET A 1 -4.12 -1.04 23.53
CA MET A 1 -4.99 -1.00 22.34
C MET A 1 -4.88 -2.26 21.48
N LEU A 2 -3.70 -2.67 20.99
CA LEU A 2 -3.55 -3.86 20.13
C LEU A 2 -3.94 -5.21 20.77
N LYS A 3 -3.55 -5.44 22.03
CA LYS A 3 -3.95 -6.63 22.81
C LYS A 3 -5.48 -6.78 22.94
N LYS A 4 -6.23 -5.67 22.93
CA LYS A 4 -7.71 -5.68 23.00
C LYS A 4 -8.34 -6.29 21.74
N TYR A 5 -7.67 -6.19 20.60
CA TYR A 5 -8.11 -6.76 19.32
C TYR A 5 -7.42 -8.09 19.01
N ASN A 6 -6.72 -8.68 19.98
CA ASN A 6 -5.95 -9.91 19.82
C ASN A 6 -4.90 -9.84 18.68
N ILE A 7 -4.38 -8.63 18.42
CA ILE A 7 -3.36 -8.38 17.39
C ILE A 7 -1.99 -8.45 18.06
N SER A 8 -1.16 -9.40 17.62
CA SER A 8 0.25 -9.48 17.97
C SER A 8 1.05 -8.46 17.17
N ALA A 9 1.83 -7.62 17.85
CA ALA A 9 2.71 -6.67 17.19
C ALA A 9 3.88 -7.41 16.53
N SER A 10 3.83 -7.49 15.19
CA SER A 10 4.90 -8.04 14.35
C SER A 10 5.81 -6.89 13.94
N MET A 11 6.83 -6.60 14.75
CA MET A 11 7.90 -5.68 14.37
C MET A 11 9.05 -6.47 13.74
N SER A 12 9.60 -5.97 12.64
CA SER A 12 10.84 -6.49 12.07
C SER A 12 11.95 -6.46 13.12
N ARG A 13 12.81 -7.47 13.10
CA ARG A 13 13.95 -7.55 14.01
C ARG A 13 14.88 -6.36 13.74
N LYS A 14 15.55 -5.91 14.80
CA LYS A 14 16.49 -4.79 14.71
C LYS A 14 17.58 -5.13 13.68
N SER A 15 17.85 -4.20 12.77
CA SER A 15 18.84 -4.36 11.69
C SER A 15 18.48 -5.40 10.61
N SER A 16 17.20 -5.68 10.38
CA SER A 16 16.72 -6.62 9.36
C SER A 16 15.96 -5.95 8.21
N PRO A 17 16.62 -5.15 7.34
CA PRO A 17 15.97 -4.46 6.23
C PRO A 17 15.31 -5.40 5.22
N TRP A 18 15.79 -6.64 5.10
CA TRP A 18 15.18 -7.66 4.23
C TRP A 18 13.74 -8.04 4.61
N GLU A 19 13.33 -7.84 5.87
CA GLU A 19 11.96 -8.08 6.34
C GLU A 19 10.98 -7.00 5.84
N ASN A 20 11.49 -5.83 5.45
CA ASN A 20 10.68 -4.68 5.02
C ASN A 20 10.61 -4.52 3.49
N GLY A 21 11.25 -5.40 2.72
CA GLY A 21 11.38 -5.22 1.27
C GLY A 21 10.05 -5.09 0.52
N SER A 22 8.97 -5.73 1.00
CA SER A 22 7.63 -5.59 0.42
C SER A 22 7.05 -4.18 0.62
N GLN A 23 7.20 -3.61 1.82
CA GLN A 23 6.76 -2.26 2.13
C GLN A 23 7.60 -1.23 1.38
N GLU A 24 8.92 -1.39 1.36
CA GLU A 24 9.83 -0.49 0.63
C GLU A 24 9.52 -0.49 -0.87
N SER A 25 9.31 -1.67 -1.48
CA SER A 25 8.92 -1.78 -2.88
C SER A 25 7.57 -1.10 -3.15
N PHE A 26 6.60 -1.27 -2.25
CA PHE A 26 5.31 -0.58 -2.36
C PHE A 26 5.48 0.94 -2.32
N TYR A 27 6.13 1.48 -1.29
CA TYR A 27 6.28 2.92 -1.10
C TYR A 27 7.15 3.56 -2.19
N GLY A 28 8.16 2.86 -2.69
CA GLY A 28 8.97 3.32 -3.83
C GLY A 28 8.11 3.51 -5.09
N LYS A 29 7.31 2.50 -5.44
CA LYS A 29 6.40 2.59 -6.60
C LYS A 29 5.29 3.63 -6.38
N PHE A 30 4.71 3.67 -5.18
CA PHE A 30 3.67 4.62 -4.82
C PHE A 30 4.13 6.07 -5.03
N LYS A 31 5.31 6.43 -4.51
CA LYS A 31 5.87 7.77 -4.69
C LYS A 31 6.20 8.08 -6.14
N PHE A 32 6.75 7.11 -6.87
CA PHE A 32 7.04 7.25 -8.29
C PHE A 32 5.77 7.50 -9.11
N GLU A 33 4.72 6.71 -8.88
CA GLU A 33 3.45 6.80 -9.59
C GLU A 33 2.64 8.05 -9.18
N LEU A 34 2.74 8.51 -7.91
CA LEU A 34 2.09 9.75 -7.44
C LEU A 34 2.77 11.01 -8.00
N GLY A 35 4.07 10.94 -8.25
CA GLY A 35 4.87 12.01 -8.85
C GLY A 35 5.17 13.17 -7.91
N ASP A 36 5.54 14.32 -8.48
CA ASP A 36 5.81 15.54 -7.70
C ASP A 36 4.54 16.03 -7.01
N LEU A 37 4.63 16.26 -5.69
CA LEU A 37 3.52 16.76 -4.89
C LEU A 37 3.25 18.25 -5.13
N ASN A 38 4.23 19.01 -5.64
CA ASN A 38 4.05 20.43 -5.96
C ASN A 38 3.10 20.67 -7.14
N ARG A 39 2.71 19.62 -7.87
CA ARG A 39 1.68 19.70 -8.92
C ARG A 39 0.28 19.93 -8.36
N PHE A 40 0.07 19.66 -7.06
CA PHE A 40 -1.19 19.86 -6.38
C PHE A 40 -1.24 21.26 -5.77
N LYS A 41 -2.38 21.93 -5.90
CA LYS A 41 -2.61 23.30 -5.42
C LYS A 41 -3.07 23.33 -3.97
N SER A 42 -3.51 22.20 -3.42
CA SER A 42 -4.00 22.10 -2.04
C SER A 42 -3.76 20.74 -1.42
N MET A 43 -3.78 20.69 -0.08
CA MET A 43 -3.72 19.44 0.68
C MET A 43 -4.90 18.51 0.36
N ALA A 44 -6.09 19.07 0.06
CA ALA A 44 -7.26 18.29 -0.29
C ALA A 44 -7.04 17.48 -1.58
N GLU A 45 -6.42 18.09 -2.60
CA GLU A 45 -6.06 17.41 -3.85
C GLU A 45 -5.02 16.30 -3.63
N VAL A 46 -4.05 16.51 -2.72
CA VAL A 46 -3.08 15.47 -2.35
C VAL A 46 -3.79 14.27 -1.72
N ILE A 47 -4.68 14.52 -0.75
CA ILE A 47 -5.44 13.46 -0.07
C ILE A 47 -6.31 12.70 -1.08
N GLU A 48 -6.99 13.41 -1.98
CA GLU A 48 -7.79 12.80 -3.03
C GLU A 48 -6.93 11.92 -3.95
N ALA A 49 -5.78 12.43 -4.40
CA ALA A 49 -4.86 11.66 -5.24
C ALA A 49 -4.35 10.39 -4.54
N ILE A 50 -4.03 10.47 -3.25
CA ILE A 50 -3.64 9.32 -2.43
C ILE A 50 -4.78 8.29 -2.38
N HIS A 51 -6.02 8.73 -2.10
CA HIS A 51 -7.18 7.83 -2.04
C HIS A 51 -7.48 7.17 -3.39
N LEU A 52 -7.44 7.95 -4.48
CA LEU A 52 -7.62 7.43 -5.84
C LEU A 52 -6.54 6.41 -6.19
N HIS A 53 -5.29 6.67 -5.80
CA HIS A 53 -4.20 5.74 -6.03
C HIS A 53 -4.35 4.44 -5.25
N ILE A 54 -4.73 4.52 -3.96
CA ILE A 54 -4.98 3.33 -3.12
C ILE A 54 -6.16 2.53 -3.70
N TYR A 55 -7.22 3.21 -4.13
CA TYR A 55 -8.36 2.58 -4.78
C TYR A 55 -7.94 1.85 -6.06
N TYR A 56 -7.12 2.50 -6.89
CA TYR A 56 -6.54 1.92 -8.09
C TYR A 56 -5.72 0.66 -7.78
N TYR A 57 -4.78 0.77 -6.85
CA TYR A 57 -3.92 -0.33 -6.43
C TYR A 57 -4.72 -1.55 -5.99
N ASN A 58 -5.76 -1.35 -5.16
CA ASN A 58 -6.53 -2.45 -4.62
C ASN A 58 -7.51 -3.06 -5.63
N ASN A 59 -8.14 -2.26 -6.48
CA ASN A 59 -9.26 -2.73 -7.31
C ASN A 59 -8.89 -3.06 -8.75
N PHE A 60 -7.84 -2.43 -9.30
CA PHE A 60 -7.53 -2.54 -10.73
C PHE A 60 -6.11 -3.02 -11.02
N ARG A 61 -5.13 -2.76 -10.15
CA ARG A 61 -3.72 -3.09 -10.42
C ARG A 61 -3.50 -4.60 -10.48
N ILE A 62 -3.00 -5.09 -11.61
CA ILE A 62 -2.63 -6.50 -11.75
C ILE A 62 -1.25 -6.74 -11.13
N HIS A 63 -1.19 -7.63 -10.14
CA HIS A 63 0.06 -8.07 -9.56
C HIS A 63 0.58 -9.31 -10.29
N THR A 64 1.86 -9.33 -10.66
CA THR A 64 2.46 -10.48 -11.35
C THR A 64 2.36 -11.78 -10.55
N THR A 65 2.48 -11.69 -9.22
CA THR A 65 2.32 -12.82 -8.29
C THR A 65 0.88 -13.31 -8.17
N LEU A 66 -0.10 -12.40 -8.19
CA LEU A 66 -1.52 -12.75 -8.05
C LEU A 66 -2.21 -13.03 -9.40
N LYS A 67 -1.63 -12.55 -10.50
CA LYS A 67 -2.23 -12.48 -11.85
C LYS A 67 -3.58 -11.75 -11.90
N MET A 68 -3.92 -10.98 -10.86
CA MET A 68 -5.16 -10.24 -10.73
C MET A 68 -5.03 -9.07 -9.74
N ALA A 69 -6.09 -8.29 -9.58
CA ALA A 69 -6.18 -7.23 -8.59
C ALA A 69 -6.31 -7.76 -7.16
N PRO A 70 -5.72 -7.09 -6.14
CA PRO A 70 -5.78 -7.52 -4.75
C PRO A 70 -7.21 -7.73 -4.23
N ALA A 71 -8.15 -6.84 -4.56
CA ALA A 71 -9.55 -6.97 -4.16
C ALA A 71 -10.23 -8.19 -4.79
N LYS A 72 -9.87 -8.55 -6.03
CA LYS A 72 -10.38 -9.75 -6.68
C LYS A 72 -9.81 -11.01 -6.04
N PHE A 73 -8.51 -11.02 -5.75
CA PHE A 73 -7.86 -12.12 -5.04
C PHE A 73 -8.49 -12.33 -3.66
N ALA A 74 -8.68 -11.26 -2.89
CA ALA A 74 -9.33 -11.34 -1.58
C ALA A 74 -10.72 -11.98 -1.66
N LYS A 75 -11.57 -11.58 -2.62
CA LYS A 75 -12.92 -12.15 -2.80
C LYS A 75 -12.94 -13.62 -3.20
N LEU A 76 -11.91 -14.11 -3.90
CA LEU A 76 -11.82 -15.52 -4.31
C LEU A 76 -11.31 -16.43 -3.19
N HIS A 77 -10.66 -15.86 -2.18
CA HIS A 77 -9.98 -16.58 -1.11
C HIS A 77 -10.46 -16.17 0.30
N SER A 78 -11.58 -15.44 0.37
CA SER A 78 -12.27 -15.03 1.60
C SER A 78 -13.32 -16.04 2.03
#